data_AF-A0AAW1X895-F1
#
_entry.id   AF-A0AAW1X895-F1
#
_cell.length_a   1.000
_cell.length_b   1.000
_cell.length_c   1.000
_cell.angle_alpha   90.00
_cell.angle_beta   90.00
_cell.angle_gamma   90.00
#
_symmetry.space_group_name_H-M   'P 1'
#
loop_
_entity.id
_entity.type
_entity.pdbx_description
1 polymer ?
#
loop_
_entity_poly.entity_id
_entity_poly.type
_entity_poly.pdbx_seq_one_letter_code
_entity_poly.pdbx_strand_id
1 'polypeptide(L)'
;MLGLHYEFKRGYMGLEYYGRTVSIKMLPVGVHMGQLQSVLSLDDTAKKVKELKEKFEGKTVILGVDDLDLFKGISLKFLAMGQLLEEHQSLRGKVVLVQITNPARSRGKDVQEVLNETTAIAKEINDKYSEPGYQPIIVIDGSATTQDKAAYYAISECCLVNAVRDGMNLVPYTYTVCRQGSPVLDRALGN
;
A
#
# COMPACT_ATOMS: atom_id res chain seq x y z
N MET A 1 11.31 30.26 17.25
CA MET A 1 11.90 29.17 16.42
C MET A 1 13.29 29.61 16.00
N LEU A 2 14.36 28.93 16.41
CA LEU A 2 15.76 29.26 16.06
C LEU A 2 16.17 30.75 16.24
N GLY A 3 15.59 31.45 17.23
CA GLY A 3 15.90 32.87 17.50
C GLY A 3 15.24 33.90 16.56
N LEU A 4 14.37 33.50 15.64
CA LEU A 4 13.68 34.41 14.71
C LEU A 4 12.33 34.89 15.26
N HIS A 5 11.96 36.14 14.92
CA HIS A 5 10.62 36.69 15.17
C HIS A 5 9.61 36.01 14.23
N TYR A 6 8.49 35.56 14.78
CA TYR A 6 7.44 34.87 14.04
C TYR A 6 6.05 35.28 14.50
N GLU A 7 5.09 35.27 13.57
CA GLU A 7 3.68 35.52 13.87
C GLU A 7 2.80 34.41 13.26
N PHE A 8 1.76 34.01 13.99
CA PHE A 8 0.73 33.11 13.48
C PHE A 8 -0.52 33.90 13.12
N LYS A 9 -1.00 33.76 11.89
CA LYS A 9 -2.23 34.40 11.44
C LYS A 9 -2.99 33.44 10.53
N ARG A 10 -4.26 33.18 10.83
CA ARG A 10 -5.17 32.31 10.02
C ARG A 10 -4.54 30.98 9.55
N GLY A 11 -3.75 30.31 10.40
CA GLY A 11 -3.15 29.01 10.10
C GLY A 11 -1.89 29.03 9.23
N TYR A 12 -1.32 30.20 8.97
CA TYR A 12 0.04 30.35 8.43
C TYR A 12 0.97 30.98 9.47
N MET A 13 2.24 30.58 9.42
CA MET A 13 3.32 31.13 10.21
C MET A 13 4.16 32.07 9.33
N GLY A 14 4.18 33.36 9.63
CA GLY A 14 5.07 34.32 9.01
C GLY A 14 6.38 34.44 9.79
N LEU A 15 7.50 34.47 9.10
CA LEU A 15 8.85 34.68 9.65
C LEU A 15 9.48 35.89 8.97
N GLU A 16 10.02 36.81 9.76
CA GLU A 16 10.86 37.89 9.22
C GLU A 16 12.32 37.44 9.19
N TYR A 17 12.92 37.42 8.01
CA TYR A 17 14.30 36.98 7.81
C TYR A 17 15.00 37.84 6.76
N TYR A 18 16.03 38.60 7.17
CA TYR A 18 16.78 39.53 6.31
C TYR A 18 15.89 40.47 5.47
N GLY A 19 14.85 41.04 6.10
CA GLY A 19 13.91 41.96 5.43
C GLY A 19 12.92 41.29 4.48
N ARG A 20 12.76 39.96 4.58
CA ARG A 20 11.74 39.20 3.84
C ARG A 20 10.78 38.54 4.82
N THR A 21 9.49 38.64 4.52
CA THR A 21 8.45 37.83 5.14
C THR A 21 8.37 36.47 4.47
N VAL A 22 8.75 35.40 5.17
CA VAL A 22 8.61 34.00 4.72
C VAL A 22 7.36 33.41 5.34
N SER A 23 6.38 33.02 4.50
CA SER A 23 5.15 32.36 4.97
C SER A 23 5.28 30.84 4.90
N ILE A 24 5.02 30.17 6.01
CA ILE A 24 5.01 28.72 6.15
C ILE A 24 3.57 28.26 6.39
N LYS A 25 3.13 27.28 5.60
CA LYS A 25 1.80 26.68 5.72
C LYS A 25 1.90 25.17 5.56
N MET A 26 1.21 24.45 6.43
CA MET A 26 1.04 23.00 6.29
C MET A 26 -0.21 22.73 5.42
N LEU A 27 -0.02 22.01 4.32
CA LEU A 27 -1.07 21.68 3.37
C LEU A 27 -1.03 20.16 3.13
N PRO A 28 -1.81 19.36 3.86
CA PRO A 28 -1.84 17.92 3.64
C PRO A 28 -2.42 17.62 2.26
N VAL A 29 -1.76 16.72 1.53
CA VAL A 29 -2.21 16.25 0.22
C VAL A 29 -3.25 15.15 0.42
N GLY A 30 -4.33 15.19 -0.35
CA GLY A 30 -5.36 14.15 -0.39
C GLY A 30 -5.40 13.41 -1.72
N VAL A 31 -6.43 12.57 -1.89
CA VAL A 31 -6.69 11.84 -3.14
C VAL A 31 -7.81 12.48 -3.94
N HIS A 32 -7.78 12.31 -5.26
CA HIS A 32 -8.86 12.79 -6.13
C HIS A 32 -10.00 11.76 -6.20
N MET A 33 -11.05 11.98 -5.38
CA MET A 33 -12.19 11.07 -5.26
C MET A 33 -12.82 10.69 -6.60
N GLY A 34 -13.12 11.67 -7.47
CA GLY A 34 -13.75 11.41 -8.77
C GLY A 34 -12.90 10.56 -9.73
N GLN A 35 -11.57 10.68 -9.67
CA GLN A 35 -10.67 9.88 -10.51
C GLN A 35 -10.64 8.44 -10.02
N LEU A 36 -10.55 8.23 -8.71
CA LEU A 36 -10.62 6.88 -8.12
C LEU A 36 -11.95 6.20 -8.46
N GLN A 37 -13.07 6.92 -8.29
CA GLN A 37 -14.40 6.42 -8.66
C GLN A 37 -14.51 6.10 -10.16
N SER A 38 -13.92 6.92 -11.04
CA SER A 38 -13.92 6.62 -12.47
C SER A 38 -13.16 5.34 -12.80
N VAL A 39 -12.02 5.09 -12.14
CA VAL A 39 -11.23 3.86 -12.33
C VAL A 39 -11.99 2.64 -11.81
N LEU A 40 -12.63 2.76 -10.66
CA LEU A 40 -13.48 1.70 -10.08
C LEU A 40 -14.71 1.39 -10.93
N SER A 41 -15.13 2.31 -11.80
CA SER A 41 -16.28 2.13 -12.68
C SER A 41 -15.93 1.56 -14.05
N LEU A 42 -14.64 1.30 -14.33
CA LEU A 42 -14.20 0.67 -15.57
C LEU A 42 -14.53 -0.82 -15.58
N ASP A 43 -15.03 -1.31 -16.72
CA ASP A 43 -15.32 -2.73 -16.92
C ASP A 43 -14.09 -3.61 -16.71
N ASP A 44 -12.90 -3.13 -17.11
CA ASP A 44 -11.66 -3.88 -16.91
C ASP A 44 -11.28 -4.01 -15.43
N THR A 45 -11.58 -3.00 -14.61
CA THR A 45 -11.41 -3.09 -13.15
C THR A 45 -12.39 -4.12 -12.58
N ALA A 46 -13.65 -4.13 -13.05
CA ALA A 46 -14.65 -5.10 -12.61
C ALA A 46 -14.29 -6.54 -12.99
N LYS A 47 -13.82 -6.78 -14.21
CA LYS A 47 -13.27 -8.08 -14.64
C LYS A 47 -12.13 -8.50 -13.72
N LYS A 48 -11.20 -7.58 -13.44
CA LYS A 48 -10.04 -7.87 -12.60
C LYS A 48 -10.43 -8.22 -11.17
N VAL A 49 -11.39 -7.49 -10.61
CA VAL A 49 -11.95 -7.78 -9.28
C VAL A 49 -12.52 -9.20 -9.22
N LYS A 50 -13.28 -9.61 -10.25
CA LYS A 50 -13.84 -10.96 -10.33
C LYS A 50 -12.74 -12.03 -10.40
N GLU A 51 -11.75 -11.86 -11.29
CA GLU A 51 -10.60 -12.76 -11.40
C GLU A 51 -9.86 -12.91 -10.06
N LEU A 52 -9.64 -11.80 -9.35
CA LEU A 52 -8.93 -11.82 -8.07
C LEU A 52 -9.77 -12.46 -6.96
N LYS A 53 -11.10 -12.26 -6.94
CA LYS A 53 -11.99 -12.94 -5.99
C LYS A 53 -12.01 -14.45 -6.18
N GLU A 54 -12.05 -14.92 -7.43
CA GLU A 54 -11.96 -16.35 -7.74
C GLU A 54 -10.58 -16.90 -7.35
N LYS A 55 -9.50 -16.19 -7.71
CA LYS A 55 -8.12 -16.58 -7.38
C LYS A 55 -7.89 -16.74 -5.87
N PHE A 56 -8.45 -15.85 -5.08
CA PHE A 56 -8.28 -15.82 -3.63
C PHE A 56 -9.50 -16.35 -2.87
N GLU A 57 -10.33 -17.16 -3.53
CA GLU A 57 -11.51 -17.76 -2.89
C GLU A 57 -11.11 -18.54 -1.62
N GLY A 58 -11.88 -18.32 -0.55
CA GLY A 58 -11.66 -18.90 0.77
C GLY A 58 -10.44 -18.34 1.53
N LYS A 59 -9.76 -17.32 1.01
CA LYS A 59 -8.58 -16.71 1.64
C LYS A 59 -8.84 -15.26 2.04
N THR A 60 -8.23 -14.85 3.14
CA THR A 60 -8.14 -13.44 3.58
C THR A 60 -6.94 -12.81 2.90
N VAL A 61 -7.17 -11.76 2.12
CA VAL A 61 -6.15 -11.03 1.38
C VAL A 61 -5.72 -9.80 2.18
N ILE A 62 -4.47 -9.82 2.61
CA ILE A 62 -3.76 -8.66 3.16
C ILE A 62 -2.98 -8.02 2.00
N LEU A 63 -3.11 -6.70 1.83
CA LEU A 63 -2.48 -5.96 0.74
C LEU A 63 -1.44 -4.97 1.27
N GLY A 64 -0.21 -5.07 0.79
CA GLY A 64 0.78 -4.01 0.84
C GLY A 64 0.94 -3.34 -0.52
N VAL A 65 1.01 -2.01 -0.56
CA VAL A 65 1.34 -1.25 -1.77
C VAL A 65 2.37 -0.20 -1.39
N ASP A 66 3.61 -0.38 -1.83
CA ASP A 66 4.72 0.48 -1.42
C ASP A 66 5.70 0.68 -2.56
N ASP A 67 6.43 1.78 -2.50
CA ASP A 67 7.59 1.96 -3.36
C ASP A 67 8.77 1.16 -2.79
N LEU A 68 9.66 0.67 -3.65
CA LEU A 68 10.88 -0.01 -3.20
C LEU A 68 11.82 1.00 -2.52
N ASP A 69 11.64 1.15 -1.21
CA ASP A 69 12.28 2.16 -0.37
C ASP A 69 12.42 1.64 1.07
N LEU A 70 13.58 1.89 1.69
CA LEU A 70 13.92 1.45 3.04
C LEU A 70 12.91 1.90 4.10
N PHE A 71 12.34 3.09 3.95
CA PHE A 71 11.41 3.64 4.94
C PHE A 71 10.01 3.04 4.86
N LYS A 72 9.70 2.25 3.82
CA LYS A 72 8.41 1.59 3.69
C LYS A 72 8.27 0.33 4.53
N GLY A 73 9.37 -0.19 5.09
CA GLY A 73 9.33 -1.30 6.04
C GLY A 73 8.75 -2.60 5.44
N ILE A 74 8.98 -2.85 4.15
CA ILE A 74 8.46 -4.03 3.43
C ILE A 74 8.99 -5.33 4.07
N SER A 75 10.29 -5.38 4.42
CA SER A 75 10.90 -6.53 5.10
C SER A 75 10.19 -6.84 6.43
N LEU A 76 9.86 -5.80 7.21
CA LEU A 76 9.10 -5.94 8.46
C LEU A 76 7.68 -6.49 8.22
N LYS A 77 7.00 -6.12 7.13
CA LYS A 77 5.69 -6.72 6.78
C LYS A 77 5.82 -8.22 6.55
N PHE A 78 6.87 -8.63 5.84
CA PHE A 78 7.09 -10.04 5.54
C PHE A 78 7.40 -10.82 6.81
N LEU A 79 8.31 -10.33 7.65
CA LEU A 79 8.60 -10.94 8.95
C LEU A 79 7.34 -11.06 9.82
N ALA A 80 6.49 -10.03 9.86
CA ALA A 80 5.22 -10.09 10.58
C ALA A 80 4.26 -11.15 10.02
N MET A 81 4.22 -11.34 8.69
CA MET A 81 3.47 -12.44 8.08
C MET A 81 4.04 -13.81 8.49
N GLY A 82 5.37 -13.95 8.52
CA GLY A 82 6.03 -15.17 8.97
C GLY A 82 5.72 -15.50 10.44
N GLN A 83 5.72 -14.48 11.30
CA GLN A 83 5.36 -14.60 12.71
C GLN A 83 3.88 -14.95 12.90
N LEU A 84 2.98 -14.31 12.14
CA LEU A 84 1.54 -14.64 12.16
C LEU A 84 1.30 -16.12 11.85
N LEU A 85 1.98 -16.66 10.84
CA LEU A 85 1.84 -18.07 10.45
C LEU A 85 2.52 -19.05 11.41
N GLU A 86 3.55 -18.62 12.14
CA GLU A 86 4.18 -19.39 13.21
C GLU A 86 3.21 -19.52 14.39
N GLU A 87 2.70 -18.38 14.89
CA GLU A 87 1.85 -18.31 16.08
C GLU A 87 0.44 -18.86 15.84
N HIS A 88 -0.10 -18.70 14.62
CA HIS A 88 -1.46 -19.09 14.28
C HIS A 88 -1.50 -20.10 13.13
N GLN A 89 -1.22 -21.36 13.46
CA GLN A 89 -1.23 -22.46 12.47
C GLN A 89 -2.57 -22.61 11.73
N SER A 90 -3.69 -22.22 12.36
CA SER A 90 -5.03 -22.28 11.77
C SER A 90 -5.24 -21.31 10.59
N LEU A 91 -4.35 -20.33 10.41
CA LEU A 91 -4.36 -19.34 9.32
C LEU A 91 -3.53 -19.78 8.10
N ARG A 92 -2.71 -20.83 8.21
CA ARG A 92 -1.96 -21.40 7.08
C ARG A 92 -2.94 -21.88 6.00
N GLY A 93 -2.65 -21.57 4.75
CA GLY A 93 -3.54 -21.82 3.61
C GLY A 93 -4.73 -20.85 3.48
N LYS A 94 -5.00 -20.03 4.50
CA LYS A 94 -6.18 -19.14 4.57
C LYS A 94 -5.86 -17.66 4.52
N VAL A 95 -4.63 -17.24 4.75
CA VAL A 95 -4.24 -15.83 4.70
C VAL A 95 -3.13 -15.64 3.69
N VAL A 96 -3.24 -14.62 2.85
CA VAL A 96 -2.23 -14.29 1.86
C VAL A 96 -1.87 -12.81 1.95
N LEU A 97 -0.58 -12.52 1.99
CA LEU A 97 -0.04 -11.17 1.85
C LEU A 97 0.35 -10.94 0.39
N VAL A 98 -0.40 -10.08 -0.30
CA VAL A 98 -0.03 -9.57 -1.62
C VAL A 98 0.72 -8.26 -1.44
N GLN A 99 1.96 -8.19 -1.89
CA GLN A 99 2.78 -6.99 -1.86
C GLN A 99 2.99 -6.47 -3.27
N ILE A 100 2.40 -5.33 -3.60
CA ILE A 100 2.67 -4.58 -4.82
C ILE A 100 3.86 -3.65 -4.54
N THR A 101 4.95 -3.87 -5.25
CA THR A 101 6.17 -3.07 -5.13
C THR A 101 6.29 -2.16 -6.36
N ASN A 102 6.12 -0.86 -6.16
CA ASN A 102 6.36 0.13 -7.21
C ASN A 102 7.87 0.35 -7.39
N PRO A 103 8.32 0.73 -8.59
CA PRO A 103 9.71 1.06 -8.83
C PRO A 103 10.21 2.14 -7.85
N ALA A 104 11.46 2.01 -7.44
CA ALA A 104 12.10 2.98 -6.55
C ALA A 104 12.11 4.39 -7.18
N ARG A 105 11.86 5.41 -6.36
CA ARG A 105 11.93 6.83 -6.79
C ARG A 105 13.36 7.35 -6.88
N SER A 106 14.29 6.66 -6.25
CA SER A 106 15.71 6.96 -6.24
C SER A 106 16.52 5.72 -6.66
N ARG A 107 17.78 5.92 -7.02
CA ARG A 107 18.73 4.84 -7.31
C ARG A 107 19.84 4.91 -6.26
N GLY A 108 20.28 3.75 -5.78
CA GLY A 108 21.34 3.68 -4.77
C GLY A 108 21.52 2.27 -4.21
N LYS A 109 22.55 2.09 -3.39
CA LYS A 109 22.83 0.82 -2.71
C LYS A 109 21.67 0.41 -1.81
N ASP A 110 21.10 1.36 -1.08
CA ASP A 110 19.98 1.13 -0.16
C ASP A 110 18.78 0.45 -0.85
N VAL A 111 18.48 0.80 -2.10
CA VAL A 111 17.38 0.19 -2.87
C VAL A 111 17.68 -1.28 -3.19
N GLN A 112 18.93 -1.58 -3.57
CA GLN A 112 19.34 -2.95 -3.87
C GLN A 112 19.38 -3.81 -2.59
N GLU A 113 19.81 -3.23 -1.47
CA GLU A 113 19.80 -3.89 -0.17
C GLU A 113 18.37 -4.24 0.25
N VAL A 114 17.42 -3.30 0.14
CA VAL A 114 15.99 -3.55 0.41
C VAL A 114 15.44 -4.64 -0.51
N LEU A 115 15.77 -4.61 -1.81
CA LEU A 115 15.33 -5.65 -2.75
C LEU A 115 15.87 -7.03 -2.36
N ASN A 116 17.16 -7.12 -2.05
CA ASN A 116 17.79 -8.38 -1.65
C ASN A 116 17.20 -8.92 -0.34
N GLU A 117 17.04 -8.04 0.66
CA GLU A 117 16.47 -8.39 1.96
C GLU A 117 15.02 -8.88 1.82
N THR A 118 14.17 -8.11 1.15
CA THR A 118 12.76 -8.45 0.97
C THR A 118 12.59 -9.73 0.17
N THR A 119 13.40 -9.94 -0.88
CA THR A 119 13.39 -11.17 -1.67
C THR A 119 13.81 -12.39 -0.84
N ALA A 120 14.86 -12.25 -0.02
CA ALA A 120 15.35 -13.34 0.84
C ALA A 120 14.30 -13.73 1.89
N ILE A 121 13.71 -12.75 2.58
CA ILE A 121 12.69 -13.00 3.61
C ILE A 121 11.42 -13.60 2.99
N ALA A 122 10.95 -13.06 1.85
CA ALA A 122 9.79 -13.62 1.16
C ALA A 122 10.01 -15.07 0.76
N LYS A 123 11.21 -15.38 0.23
CA LYS A 123 11.58 -16.75 -0.14
C LYS A 123 11.62 -17.67 1.08
N GLU A 124 12.26 -17.25 2.18
CA GLU A 124 12.34 -18.06 3.40
C GLU A 124 10.95 -18.42 3.94
N ILE A 125 10.05 -17.43 4.04
CA ILE A 125 8.69 -17.62 4.56
C ILE A 125 7.86 -18.48 3.60
N ASN A 126 7.97 -18.24 2.29
CA ASN A 126 7.29 -19.05 1.29
C ASN A 126 7.80 -20.49 1.30
N ASP A 127 9.12 -20.73 1.38
CA ASP A 127 9.70 -22.07 1.43
C ASP A 127 9.20 -22.85 2.67
N LYS A 128 8.98 -22.15 3.80
CA LYS A 128 8.51 -22.75 5.05
C LYS A 128 7.02 -23.05 5.10
N TYR A 129 6.17 -22.22 4.49
CA TYR A 129 4.71 -22.28 4.68
C TYR A 129 3.88 -22.41 3.39
N SER A 130 4.51 -22.51 2.21
CA SER A 130 3.77 -22.76 0.97
C SER A 130 3.24 -24.19 0.91
N GLU A 131 2.13 -24.35 0.22
CA GLU A 131 1.50 -25.63 -0.10
C GLU A 131 1.21 -25.66 -1.60
N PRO A 132 0.91 -26.83 -2.22
CA PRO A 132 0.53 -26.87 -3.63
C PRO A 132 -0.64 -25.93 -3.93
N GLY A 133 -0.38 -24.91 -4.77
CA GLY A 133 -1.37 -23.88 -5.13
C GLY A 133 -1.55 -22.74 -4.12
N TYR A 134 -0.73 -22.67 -3.07
CA TYR A 134 -0.77 -21.62 -2.05
C TYR A 134 0.63 -21.10 -1.73
N GLN A 135 0.79 -19.78 -1.79
CA GLN A 135 1.96 -19.06 -1.30
C GLN A 135 1.48 -17.97 -0.33
N PRO A 136 2.06 -17.90 0.89
CA PRO A 136 1.65 -16.90 1.88
C PRO A 136 2.05 -15.48 1.51
N ILE A 137 3.15 -15.28 0.78
CA ILE A 137 3.61 -13.96 0.31
C ILE A 137 3.70 -13.96 -1.22
N ILE A 138 2.93 -13.09 -1.86
CA ILE A 138 2.94 -12.87 -3.31
C ILE A 138 3.47 -11.47 -3.58
N VAL A 139 4.65 -11.36 -4.17
CA VAL A 139 5.25 -10.08 -4.57
C VAL A 139 4.94 -9.78 -6.04
N ILE A 140 4.40 -8.59 -6.30
CA ILE A 140 4.10 -8.08 -7.64
C ILE A 140 5.05 -6.91 -7.91
N ASP A 141 6.04 -7.12 -8.76
CA ASP A 141 7.06 -6.13 -9.07
C ASP A 141 6.68 -5.27 -10.29
N GLY A 142 6.74 -3.94 -10.14
CA GLY A 142 6.87 -2.95 -11.19
C GLY A 142 5.74 -2.81 -12.23
N SER A 143 4.70 -3.65 -12.20
CA SER A 143 3.82 -3.89 -13.36
C SER A 143 2.33 -3.74 -13.11
N ALA A 144 1.90 -3.45 -11.87
CA ALA A 144 0.48 -3.29 -11.57
C ALA A 144 -0.07 -1.95 -12.09
N THR A 145 -1.03 -2.04 -13.01
CA THR A 145 -1.76 -0.88 -13.53
C THR A 145 -2.60 -0.22 -12.43
N THR A 146 -3.11 0.99 -12.68
CA THR A 146 -4.02 1.65 -11.74
C THR A 146 -5.28 0.82 -11.51
N GLN A 147 -5.79 0.16 -12.56
CA GLN A 147 -6.93 -0.76 -12.50
C GLN A 147 -6.61 -2.00 -11.65
N ASP A 148 -5.44 -2.61 -11.83
CA ASP A 148 -5.02 -3.75 -11.02
C ASP A 148 -4.93 -3.38 -9.55
N LYS A 149 -4.27 -2.25 -9.23
CA LYS A 149 -4.17 -1.75 -7.86
C LYS A 149 -5.56 -1.49 -7.26
N ALA A 150 -6.44 -0.84 -8.01
CA ALA A 150 -7.82 -0.59 -7.58
C ALA A 150 -8.56 -1.90 -7.28
N ALA A 151 -8.38 -2.93 -8.12
CA ALA A 151 -8.96 -4.24 -7.90
C ALA A 151 -8.41 -4.93 -6.65
N TYR A 152 -7.09 -4.91 -6.43
CA TYR A 152 -6.48 -5.42 -5.21
C TYR A 152 -6.97 -4.67 -3.95
N TYR A 153 -7.10 -3.34 -4.01
CA TYR A 153 -7.68 -2.58 -2.90
C TYR A 153 -9.13 -2.97 -2.62
N ALA A 154 -9.94 -3.17 -3.67
CA ALA A 154 -11.35 -3.51 -3.52
C ALA A 154 -11.57 -4.90 -2.91
N ILE A 155 -10.74 -5.88 -3.27
CA ILE A 155 -10.89 -7.26 -2.81
C ILE A 155 -10.23 -7.57 -1.46
N SER A 156 -9.29 -6.73 -1.00
CA SER A 156 -8.53 -6.99 0.22
C SER A 156 -9.29 -6.66 1.50
N GLU A 157 -9.23 -7.58 2.46
CA GLU A 157 -9.82 -7.43 3.79
C GLU A 157 -8.98 -6.51 4.69
N CYS A 158 -7.68 -6.37 4.42
CA CYS A 158 -6.79 -5.50 5.17
C CYS A 158 -5.74 -4.88 4.25
N CYS A 159 -5.49 -3.57 4.39
CA CYS A 159 -4.35 -2.90 3.76
C CYS A 159 -3.29 -2.56 4.81
N LEU A 160 -2.12 -3.16 4.69
CA LEU A 160 -1.01 -3.02 5.64
C LEU A 160 -0.09 -1.86 5.23
N VAL A 161 -0.14 -0.78 5.99
CA VAL A 161 0.68 0.42 5.81
C VAL A 161 1.51 0.66 7.07
N ASN A 162 2.78 0.24 7.07
CA ASN A 162 3.68 0.26 8.23
C ASN A 162 4.96 1.09 8.01
N ALA A 163 4.92 2.05 7.09
CA ALA A 163 6.09 2.87 6.76
C ALA A 163 6.68 3.50 8.04
N VAL A 164 7.98 3.30 8.26
CA VAL A 164 8.72 3.82 9.41
C VAL A 164 8.80 5.35 9.36
N ARG A 165 8.96 5.89 8.15
CA ARG A 165 8.89 7.33 7.87
C ARG A 165 8.22 7.56 6.52
N ASP A 166 7.25 8.46 6.50
CA ASP A 166 6.58 8.88 5.28
C ASP A 166 6.09 10.32 5.45
N GLY A 167 6.17 11.12 4.38
CA GLY A 167 5.69 12.50 4.42
C GLY A 167 4.16 12.54 4.48
N MET A 168 3.54 12.05 3.41
CA MET A 168 2.10 11.79 3.33
C MET A 168 1.89 10.50 2.57
N ASN A 169 1.26 9.52 3.21
CA ASN A 169 0.94 8.25 2.56
C ASN A 169 -0.49 8.28 2.02
N LEU A 170 -0.65 8.17 0.70
CA LEU A 170 -1.95 8.20 0.02
C LEU A 170 -2.60 6.81 -0.12
N VAL A 171 -1.89 5.74 0.26
CA VAL A 171 -2.40 4.36 0.18
C VAL A 171 -3.62 4.15 1.08
N PRO A 172 -3.65 4.57 2.37
CA PRO A 172 -4.85 4.44 3.20
C PRO A 172 -6.08 5.14 2.63
N TYR A 173 -5.89 6.34 2.05
CA TYR A 173 -6.97 7.08 1.41
C TYR A 173 -7.49 6.34 0.18
N THR A 174 -6.58 5.87 -0.68
CA THR A 174 -6.93 5.10 -1.88
C THR A 174 -7.64 3.81 -1.52
N TYR A 175 -7.13 3.06 -0.53
CA TYR A 175 -7.75 1.85 -0.01
C TYR A 175 -9.17 2.10 0.49
N THR A 176 -9.36 3.14 1.31
CA THR A 176 -10.68 3.49 1.87
C THR A 176 -11.70 3.74 0.75
N VAL A 177 -11.32 4.49 -0.28
CA VAL A 177 -12.21 4.78 -1.42
C VAL A 177 -12.50 3.53 -2.24
N CYS A 178 -11.47 2.75 -2.59
CA CYS A 178 -11.65 1.53 -3.37
C CYS A 178 -12.46 0.47 -2.63
N ARG A 179 -12.34 0.39 -1.30
CA ARG A 179 -13.05 -0.58 -0.47
C ARG A 179 -14.52 -0.23 -0.25
N GLN A 180 -14.88 1.06 -0.35
CA GLN A 180 -16.28 1.50 -0.38
C GLN A 180 -17.03 1.04 -1.64
N GLY A 181 -16.29 0.61 -2.68
CA GLY A 181 -16.87 0.04 -3.90
C GLY A 181 -17.43 1.09 -4.86
N SER A 182 -18.12 0.58 -5.87
CA SER A 182 -18.87 1.37 -6.85
C SER A 182 -20.07 0.53 -7.30
N PRO A 183 -21.17 1.13 -7.81
CA PRO A 183 -22.30 0.35 -8.32
C PRO A 183 -21.92 -0.63 -9.45
N VAL A 184 -20.83 -0.36 -10.17
CA VAL A 184 -20.30 -1.27 -11.19
C VAL A 184 -19.61 -2.46 -10.54
N LEU A 185 -18.79 -2.22 -9.52
CA LEU A 185 -18.11 -3.28 -8.76
C LEU A 185 -19.09 -4.13 -7.96
N ASP A 186 -20.11 -3.52 -7.34
CA ASP A 186 -21.10 -4.24 -6.56
C ASP A 186 -21.86 -5.25 -7.44
N ARG A 187 -22.27 -4.82 -8.63
CA ARG A 187 -22.87 -5.71 -9.64
C ARG A 187 -21.91 -6.82 -10.10
N ALA A 188 -20.63 -6.50 -10.28
CA ALA A 188 -19.62 -7.49 -10.67
C ALA A 188 -19.32 -8.50 -9.54
N LEU A 189 -19.47 -8.07 -8.29
CA LEU A 189 -19.31 -8.88 -7.08
C LEU A 189 -20.59 -9.64 -6.69
N GLY A 190 -21.72 -9.37 -7.37
CA GLY A 190 -23.01 -10.02 -7.11
C GLY A 190 -23.72 -9.49 -5.85
N ASN A 191 -23.39 -8.29 -5.39
CA ASN A 191 -24.02 -7.59 -4.27
C ASN A 191 -25.13 -6.64 -4.72
#